data_AF-A0A151MZM3-F1
#
_entry.id   AF-A0A151MZM3-F1
#
_cell.length_a   1.000
_cell.length_b   1.000
_cell.length_c   1.000
_cell.angle_alpha   90.00
_cell.angle_beta   90.00
_cell.angle_gamma   90.00
#
_symmetry.space_group_name_H-M   'P 1'
#
loop_
_entity.id
_entity.type
_entity.pdbx_description
1 polymer ?
#
loop_
_entity_poly.entity_id
_entity_poly.type
_entity_poly.pdbx_seq_one_letter_code
_entity_poly.pdbx_strand_id
1 'polypeptide(L)'
;MDCGTRPIRFHQPWARQGLSSKQWGDLEKAIHLYLVLITQTIVSVVQGTGASFPFVIQILTGCEILPNGTSYSFYQSTRDRHSLVRFNLDTGEWVAAPGDEMAQQVCHSFSQDRGTSNRLRFLLQNTCVAEILSFAYYGKGALKRQGEARPVLA
;
A
#
# COMPACT_ATOMS: atom_id res chain seq x y z
N MET A 1 19.44 -5.49 -9.81
CA MET A 1 18.99 -4.47 -8.83
C MET A 1 19.19 -5.07 -7.45
N ASP A 2 19.90 -4.38 -6.57
CA ASP A 2 20.16 -4.82 -5.20
C ASP A 2 18.85 -4.70 -4.38
N CYS A 3 17.98 -5.69 -4.55
CA CYS A 3 16.65 -5.78 -3.95
C CYS A 3 16.71 -6.45 -2.57
N GLY A 4 17.79 -6.21 -1.81
CA GLY A 4 17.86 -6.65 -0.43
C GLY A 4 16.70 -6.02 0.35
N THR A 5 15.73 -6.84 0.75
CA THR A 5 14.57 -6.40 1.52
C THR A 5 15.07 -5.81 2.84
N ARG A 6 15.15 -4.48 2.91
CA ARG A 6 15.66 -3.79 4.09
C ARG A 6 14.63 -3.90 5.23
N PRO A 7 15.09 -4.00 6.49
CA PRO A 7 14.18 -3.99 7.62
C PRO A 7 13.48 -2.64 7.74
N ILE A 8 12.31 -2.64 8.35
CA ILE A 8 11.54 -1.42 8.64
C ILE A 8 12.37 -0.50 9.54
N ARG A 9 12.44 0.78 9.17
CA ARG A 9 13.10 1.83 9.96
C ARG A 9 12.08 2.81 10.50
N PHE A 10 12.13 3.09 11.80
CA PHE A 10 11.23 4.02 12.45
C PHE A 10 11.75 5.45 12.31
N HIS A 11 11.01 6.30 11.58
CA HIS A 11 11.35 7.73 11.45
C HIS A 11 10.83 8.58 12.62
N GLN A 12 9.92 8.04 13.42
CA GLN A 12 9.35 8.70 14.57
C GLN A 12 9.48 7.79 15.80
N PRO A 13 9.86 8.31 16.98
CA PRO A 13 10.10 7.49 18.17
C PRO A 13 8.82 6.80 18.70
N TRP A 14 7.66 7.42 18.49
CA TRP A 14 6.37 6.85 18.86
C TRP A 14 5.88 5.76 17.91
N ALA A 15 6.37 5.72 16.66
CA ALA A 15 5.92 4.73 15.68
C ALA A 15 6.26 3.30 16.13
N ARG A 16 7.46 3.07 16.67
CA ARG A 16 7.87 1.75 17.16
C ARG A 16 6.91 1.16 18.21
N GLN A 17 6.32 2.02 19.04
CA GLN A 17 5.42 1.63 20.13
C GLN A 17 4.03 1.23 19.65
N GLY A 18 3.65 1.61 18.42
CA GLY A 18 2.32 1.33 17.88
C GLY A 18 2.02 -0.14 17.68
N LEU A 19 3.03 -1.00 17.55
CA LEU A 19 2.85 -2.45 17.38
C LEU A 19 3.82 -3.22 18.29
N SER A 20 3.40 -4.42 18.69
CA SER A 20 4.28 -5.38 19.36
C SER A 20 5.41 -5.85 18.43
N SER A 21 6.50 -6.38 19.00
CA SER A 21 7.61 -6.93 18.22
C SER A 21 7.17 -8.05 17.28
N LYS A 22 6.19 -8.87 17.68
CA LYS A 22 5.62 -9.92 16.83
C LYS A 22 4.87 -9.31 15.63
N GLN A 23 4.02 -8.32 15.88
CA GLN A 23 3.28 -7.64 14.81
C GLN A 23 4.21 -6.95 13.80
N TRP A 24 5.26 -6.28 14.27
CA TRP A 24 6.28 -5.72 13.37
C TRP A 24 6.95 -6.79 12.52
N GLY A 25 7.33 -7.92 13.12
CA GLY A 25 7.95 -9.03 12.39
C GLY A 25 7.01 -9.67 11.36
N ASP A 26 5.73 -9.82 11.69
CA ASP A 26 4.71 -10.35 10.78
C ASP A 26 4.45 -9.39 9.61
N LEU A 27 4.36 -8.08 9.90
CA LEU A 27 4.18 -7.04 8.88
C LEU A 27 5.37 -6.95 7.93
N GLU A 28 6.60 -6.99 8.45
CA GLU A 28 7.82 -6.95 7.63
C GLU A 28 7.87 -8.15 6.66
N LYS A 29 7.57 -9.36 7.14
CA LYS A 29 7.49 -10.55 6.29
C LYS A 29 6.42 -10.43 5.21
N ALA A 30 5.25 -9.88 5.56
CA ALA A 30 4.16 -9.66 4.60
C ALA A 30 4.57 -8.67 3.50
N ILE A 31 5.23 -7.56 3.87
CA ILE A 31 5.76 -6.58 2.91
C ILE A 31 6.82 -7.22 2.00
N HIS A 32 7.75 -8.00 2.56
CA HIS A 32 8.79 -8.67 1.77
C HIS A 32 8.20 -9.66 0.78
N LEU A 33 7.26 -10.51 1.23
CA LEU A 33 6.57 -11.45 0.35
C LEU A 33 5.82 -10.73 -0.77
N TYR A 34 5.10 -9.65 -0.45
CA TYR A 34 4.39 -8.84 -1.42
C TYR A 34 5.34 -8.24 -2.47
N LEU A 35 6.48 -7.67 -2.06
CA LEU A 35 7.48 -7.08 -2.97
C LEU A 35 8.09 -8.12 -3.93
N VAL A 36 8.28 -9.36 -3.46
CA VAL A 36 8.74 -10.46 -4.32
C VAL A 36 7.67 -10.82 -5.34
N LEU A 37 6.42 -11.05 -4.90
CA LEU A 37 5.31 -11.47 -5.76
C LEU A 37 4.98 -10.42 -6.84
N ILE A 38 4.93 -9.14 -6.45
CA ILE A 38 4.65 -8.05 -7.39
C ILE A 38 5.75 -7.95 -8.44
N THR A 39 7.02 -8.04 -8.03
CA THR A 39 8.15 -7.95 -8.96
C THR A 39 8.12 -9.11 -9.95
N GLN A 40 7.90 -10.34 -9.48
CA GLN A 40 7.79 -11.52 -10.34
C GLN A 40 6.63 -11.40 -11.34
N THR A 41 5.47 -10.94 -10.88
CA THR A 41 4.30 -10.74 -11.73
C THR A 41 4.58 -9.72 -12.82
N ILE A 42 5.14 -8.57 -12.45
CA ILE A 42 5.44 -7.50 -13.40
C ILE A 42 6.49 -7.94 -14.42
N VAL A 43 7.56 -8.60 -13.98
CA VAL A 43 8.60 -9.11 -14.91
C VAL A 43 8.00 -10.10 -15.90
N SER A 44 7.15 -11.01 -15.44
CA SER A 44 6.46 -11.99 -16.29
C SER A 44 5.55 -11.32 -17.32
N VAL A 45 4.69 -10.38 -16.88
CA VAL A 45 3.80 -9.63 -17.78
C VAL A 45 4.60 -8.82 -18.80
N VAL A 46 5.70 -8.20 -18.40
CA VAL A 46 6.48 -7.35 -19.30
C VAL A 46 7.21 -8.17 -20.35
N GLN A 47 7.72 -9.36 -20.00
CA GLN A 47 8.30 -10.27 -20.99
C GLN A 47 7.27 -10.73 -22.05
N GLY A 48 5.98 -10.78 -21.68
CA GLY A 48 4.88 -11.12 -22.56
C GLY A 48 4.22 -9.93 -23.28
N THR A 49 4.65 -8.70 -23.03
CA THR A 49 4.07 -7.49 -23.64
C THR A 49 5.13 -6.70 -24.42
N GLY A 50 4.70 -5.86 -25.36
CA GLY A 50 5.58 -4.90 -26.03
C GLY A 50 5.96 -3.68 -25.18
N ALA A 51 5.88 -3.78 -23.85
CA ALA A 51 6.09 -2.65 -22.95
C ALA A 51 7.55 -2.16 -23.01
N SER A 52 7.73 -0.85 -23.17
CA SER A 52 9.04 -0.22 -23.29
C SER A 52 9.68 -0.01 -21.91
N PHE A 53 10.97 -0.35 -21.79
CA PHE A 53 11.78 -0.07 -20.62
C PHE A 53 12.63 1.19 -20.79
N PRO A 54 13.02 1.88 -19.69
CA PRO A 54 12.62 1.63 -18.31
C PRO A 54 11.27 2.28 -17.96
N PHE A 55 10.54 1.71 -16.99
CA PHE A 55 9.36 2.34 -16.38
C PHE A 55 9.41 2.20 -14.85
N VAL A 56 8.63 3.01 -14.15
CA VAL A 56 8.48 2.97 -12.68
C VAL A 56 7.07 2.59 -12.29
N ILE A 57 6.95 1.56 -11.44
CA ILE A 57 5.69 1.24 -10.77
C ILE A 57 5.66 1.87 -9.39
N GLN A 58 4.60 2.60 -9.09
CA GLN A 58 4.34 3.15 -7.77
C GLN A 58 3.04 2.59 -7.23
N ILE A 59 3.02 2.23 -5.95
CA ILE A 59 1.86 1.63 -5.28
C ILE A 59 1.54 2.49 -4.07
N LEU A 60 0.28 2.92 -3.98
CA LEU A 60 -0.26 3.64 -2.84
C LEU A 60 -1.27 2.74 -2.11
N THR A 61 -0.81 2.29 -0.95
CA THR A 61 -1.43 1.46 0.08
C THR A 61 -2.04 2.19 1.27
N GLY A 62 -3.25 1.94 1.78
CA GLY A 62 -3.56 2.41 3.14
C GLY A 62 -5.03 2.38 3.53
N CYS A 63 -5.27 3.00 4.68
CA CYS A 63 -6.58 3.25 5.26
C CYS A 63 -6.61 4.63 5.90
N GLU A 64 -7.82 5.19 6.00
CA GLU A 64 -8.08 6.43 6.70
C GLU A 64 -9.30 6.24 7.63
N ILE A 65 -9.29 6.96 8.75
CA ILE A 65 -10.40 7.02 9.70
C ILE A 65 -10.91 8.46 9.74
N LEU A 66 -12.17 8.62 9.35
CA LEU A 66 -12.85 9.91 9.34
C LEU A 66 -13.28 10.32 10.76
N PRO A 67 -13.54 11.62 11.00
CA PRO A 67 -13.96 12.11 12.32
C PRO A 67 -15.24 11.47 12.87
N ASN A 68 -16.12 10.98 11.97
CA ASN A 68 -17.34 10.27 12.33
C ASN A 68 -17.11 8.78 12.68
N GLY A 69 -15.86 8.31 12.67
CA GLY A 69 -15.48 6.93 12.94
C GLY A 69 -15.58 5.99 11.74
N THR A 70 -16.08 6.45 10.59
CA THR A 70 -16.06 5.65 9.35
C THR A 70 -14.63 5.48 8.87
N SER A 71 -14.24 4.26 8.55
CA SER A 71 -12.96 3.98 7.90
C SER A 71 -13.16 3.66 6.42
N TYR A 72 -12.23 4.10 5.58
CA TYR A 72 -12.11 3.60 4.22
C TYR A 72 -10.67 3.18 3.95
N SER A 73 -10.48 2.37 2.92
CA SER A 73 -9.20 1.78 2.59
C SER A 73 -8.99 1.86 1.09
N PHE A 74 -7.72 1.85 0.67
CA PHE A 74 -7.38 2.02 -0.73
C PHE A 74 -6.14 1.20 -1.11
N TYR A 75 -6.16 0.77 -2.37
CA TYR A 75 -5.00 0.28 -3.07
C TYR A 75 -5.08 0.79 -4.50
N GLN A 76 -4.04 1.50 -4.92
CA GLN A 76 -3.89 1.96 -6.28
C GLN A 76 -2.44 1.84 -6.72
N SER A 77 -2.23 1.55 -8.00
CA SER A 77 -0.90 1.49 -8.59
C SER A 77 -0.85 2.29 -9.88
N THR A 78 0.34 2.78 -10.20
CA THR A 78 0.61 3.56 -11.41
C THR A 78 1.89 3.08 -12.07
N ARG A 79 1.97 3.26 -13.39
CA ARG A 79 3.16 3.09 -14.22
C ARG A 79 3.47 4.42 -14.89
N ASP A 80 4.65 4.99 -14.65
CA ASP A 80 5.08 6.29 -15.19
C ASP A 80 4.02 7.40 -15.05
N ARG A 81 3.36 7.46 -13.88
CA ARG A 81 2.26 8.39 -13.53
C ARG A 81 0.88 8.06 -14.12
N HIS A 82 0.76 7.03 -14.95
CA HIS A 82 -0.52 6.57 -15.47
C HIS A 82 -1.09 5.46 -14.58
N SER A 83 -2.41 5.45 -14.38
CA SER A 83 -3.07 4.37 -13.62
C SER A 83 -2.74 3.00 -14.22
N LEU A 84 -2.45 2.02 -13.36
CA LEU A 84 -2.18 0.63 -13.77
C LEU A 84 -3.34 -0.28 -13.30
N VAL A 85 -3.38 -0.61 -12.01
CA VAL A 85 -4.49 -1.36 -11.42
C VAL A 85 -4.91 -0.77 -10.08
N ARG A 86 -6.19 -0.91 -9.75
CA ARG A 86 -6.77 -0.62 -8.42
C ARG A 86 -7.44 -1.86 -7.86
N PHE A 87 -7.54 -1.95 -6.54
CA PHE A 87 -8.30 -3.01 -5.88
C PHE A 87 -9.59 -2.42 -5.31
N ASN A 88 -10.74 -2.95 -5.77
CA ASN A 88 -12.03 -2.63 -5.19
C ASN A 88 -12.18 -3.44 -3.90
N LEU A 89 -12.08 -2.77 -2.75
CA LEU A 89 -12.14 -3.42 -1.45
C LEU A 89 -13.56 -3.84 -1.04
N ASP A 90 -14.58 -3.23 -1.64
CA ASP A 90 -15.98 -3.59 -1.38
C ASP A 90 -16.33 -4.92 -2.07
N THR A 91 -15.93 -5.07 -3.34
CA THR A 91 -16.19 -6.30 -4.11
C THR A 91 -15.09 -7.36 -3.93
N GLY A 92 -13.87 -6.95 -3.58
CA GLY A 92 -12.69 -7.82 -3.53
C GLY A 92 -12.11 -8.12 -4.91
N GLU A 93 -12.31 -7.22 -5.89
CA GLU A 93 -11.92 -7.42 -7.28
C GLU A 93 -10.86 -6.43 -7.73
N TRP A 94 -9.98 -6.87 -8.62
CA TRP A 94 -9.01 -6.02 -9.29
C TRP A 94 -9.63 -5.33 -10.50
N VAL A 95 -9.24 -4.08 -10.74
CA VAL A 95 -9.70 -3.31 -11.89
C VAL A 95 -8.50 -2.71 -12.61
N ALA A 96 -8.36 -3.07 -13.89
CA ALA A 96 -7.34 -2.54 -14.79
C ALA A 96 -7.69 -1.11 -15.24
N ALA A 97 -6.65 -0.33 -15.53
CA ALA A 97 -6.79 0.89 -16.30
C ALA A 97 -7.31 0.56 -17.72
N PRO A 98 -8.31 1.29 -18.22
CA PRO A 98 -8.88 1.02 -19.53
C PRO A 98 -7.87 1.30 -20.65
N GLY A 99 -7.84 0.44 -21.67
CA GLY A 99 -7.00 0.64 -22.86
C GLY A 99 -5.51 0.35 -22.68
N ASP A 100 -5.07 -0.19 -21.53
CA ASP A 100 -3.69 -0.60 -21.29
C ASP A 100 -3.60 -2.15 -21.21
N GLU A 101 -2.91 -2.77 -22.18
CA GLU A 101 -2.72 -4.22 -22.26
C GLU A 101 -1.96 -4.77 -21.05
N MET A 102 -0.91 -4.06 -20.60
CA MET A 102 -0.15 -4.44 -19.42
C MET A 102 -1.04 -4.39 -18.18
N ALA A 103 -1.87 -3.36 -18.03
CA ALA A 103 -2.83 -3.27 -16.94
C ALA A 103 -3.81 -4.45 -16.91
N GLN A 104 -4.31 -4.88 -18.08
CA GLN A 104 -5.20 -6.03 -18.19
C GLN A 104 -4.52 -7.33 -17.77
N GLN A 105 -3.29 -7.56 -18.22
CA GLN A 105 -2.53 -8.76 -17.87
C GLN A 105 -2.18 -8.80 -16.38
N VAL A 106 -1.73 -7.68 -15.80
CA VAL A 106 -1.48 -7.56 -14.35
C VAL A 106 -2.75 -7.83 -13.55
N CYS A 107 -3.87 -7.21 -13.95
CA CYS A 107 -5.17 -7.41 -13.31
C CYS A 107 -5.61 -8.87 -13.37
N HIS A 108 -5.41 -9.54 -14.50
CA HIS A 108 -5.71 -10.96 -14.66
C HIS A 108 -4.88 -11.82 -13.70
N SER A 109 -3.56 -11.61 -13.64
CA SER A 109 -2.68 -12.34 -12.72
C SER A 109 -3.07 -12.17 -11.26
N PHE A 110 -3.38 -10.95 -10.81
CA PHE A 110 -3.82 -10.75 -9.42
C PHE A 110 -5.19 -11.35 -9.12
N SER A 111 -6.09 -11.35 -10.09
CA SER A 111 -7.43 -11.92 -9.93
C SER A 111 -7.43 -13.45 -9.79
N GLN A 112 -6.40 -14.11 -10.34
CA GLN A 112 -6.22 -15.57 -10.19
C GLN A 112 -5.79 -15.95 -8.77
N ASP A 113 -5.03 -15.11 -8.08
CA ASP A 113 -4.65 -15.33 -6.67
C ASP A 113 -5.67 -14.72 -5.70
N ARG A 114 -6.81 -15.42 -5.57
CA ARG A 114 -7.86 -15.05 -4.61
C ARG A 114 -7.38 -15.10 -3.16
N GLY A 115 -6.43 -15.97 -2.83
CA GLY A 115 -5.90 -16.11 -1.48
C GLY A 115 -5.17 -14.83 -1.03
N THR A 116 -4.26 -14.34 -1.87
CA THR A 116 -3.54 -13.09 -1.63
C THR A 116 -4.49 -11.89 -1.67
N SER A 117 -5.43 -11.84 -2.61
CA SER A 117 -6.42 -10.76 -2.69
C SER A 117 -7.29 -10.67 -1.43
N ASN A 118 -7.74 -11.80 -0.88
CA ASN A 118 -8.49 -11.84 0.37
C ASN A 118 -7.65 -11.40 1.58
N ARG A 119 -6.38 -11.80 1.64
CA ARG A 119 -5.45 -11.37 2.70
C ARG A 119 -5.18 -9.86 2.62
N LEU A 120 -4.99 -9.32 1.43
CA LEU A 120 -4.83 -7.88 1.21
C LEU A 120 -6.08 -7.12 1.67
N ARG A 121 -7.28 -7.61 1.32
CA ARG A 121 -8.53 -7.00 1.78
C ARG A 121 -8.62 -6.97 3.30
N PHE A 122 -8.34 -8.11 3.96
CA PHE A 122 -8.36 -8.19 5.41
C PHE A 122 -7.33 -7.24 6.05
N LEU A 123 -6.11 -7.21 5.51
CA LEU A 123 -5.03 -6.34 5.96
C LEU A 123 -5.46 -4.86 5.91
N LEU A 124 -6.06 -4.42 4.81
CA LEU A 124 -6.42 -3.01 4.64
C LEU A 124 -7.66 -2.63 5.45
N GLN A 125 -8.72 -3.45 5.41
CA GLN A 125 -9.99 -3.10 6.07
C GLN A 125 -9.97 -3.32 7.59
N ASN A 126 -9.12 -4.20 8.11
CA ASN A 126 -9.10 -4.52 9.55
C ASN A 126 -7.77 -4.15 10.19
N THR A 127 -6.67 -4.74 9.69
CA THR A 127 -5.36 -4.56 10.33
C THR A 127 -4.92 -3.10 10.26
N CYS A 128 -4.90 -2.48 9.08
CA CYS A 128 -4.51 -1.08 8.93
C CYS A 128 -5.33 -0.16 9.83
N VAL A 129 -6.65 -0.37 9.93
CA VAL A 129 -7.54 0.43 10.78
C VAL A 129 -7.17 0.29 12.27
N ALA A 130 -6.88 -0.92 12.73
CA ALA A 130 -6.41 -1.14 14.10
C ALA A 130 -5.02 -0.52 14.34
N GLU A 131 -4.11 -0.65 13.38
CA GLU A 131 -2.74 -0.15 13.48
C GLU A 131 -2.70 1.39 13.47
N ILE A 132 -3.45 2.06 12.59
CA ILE A 132 -3.49 3.54 12.53
C ILE A 132 -4.06 4.13 13.82
N LEU A 133 -5.04 3.47 14.47
CA LEU A 133 -5.54 3.88 15.79
C LEU A 133 -4.47 3.75 16.88
N SER A 134 -3.71 2.66 16.86
CA SER A 134 -2.59 2.47 17.80
C SER A 134 -1.51 3.54 17.58
N PHE A 135 -1.11 3.78 16.33
CA PHE A 135 -0.18 4.85 15.97
C PHE A 135 -0.71 6.22 16.41
N ALA A 136 -2.00 6.50 16.24
CA ALA A 136 -2.63 7.73 16.68
C ALA A 136 -2.62 7.89 18.21
N TYR A 137 -2.72 6.79 18.96
CA TYR A 137 -2.64 6.79 20.42
C TYR A 137 -1.23 7.19 20.89
N TYR A 138 -0.19 6.47 20.45
CA TYR A 138 1.20 6.75 20.87
C TYR A 138 1.73 8.06 20.28
N GLY A 139 1.31 8.40 19.06
CA GLY A 139 1.69 9.62 18.35
C GLY A 139 0.83 10.84 18.69
N LYS A 140 -0.15 10.74 19.60
CA LYS A 140 -1.17 11.79 19.85
C LYS A 140 -0.59 13.18 20.01
N GLY A 141 0.45 13.31 20.85
CA GLY A 141 1.10 14.59 21.11
C GLY A 141 1.80 15.18 19.89
N ALA A 142 2.25 14.35 18.94
CA ALA A 142 2.84 14.81 17.70
C ALA A 142 1.80 15.14 16.62
N LEU A 143 0.80 14.27 16.48
CA LEU A 143 -0.23 14.32 15.44
C LEU A 143 -1.28 15.41 15.68
N LYS A 144 -1.55 15.77 16.93
CA LYS A 144 -2.55 16.80 17.29
C LYS A 144 -1.96 18.19 17.54
N ARG A 145 -0.66 18.40 17.31
CA ARG A 145 -0.07 19.73 17.45
C ARG A 145 -0.68 20.68 16.42
N GLN A 146 -1.21 21.78 16.91
CA GLN A 146 -1.51 22.95 16.09
C GLN A 146 -0.23 23.79 16.05
N GLY A 147 0.35 23.96 14.87
CA GLY A 147 1.39 24.98 14.70
C GLY A 147 0.73 26.35 14.71
N GLU A 148 1.37 27.35 15.30
CA GLU A 148 1.00 28.74 15.01
C GLU A 148 1.22 28.97 13.51
N ALA A 149 0.16 29.32 12.78
CA ALA A 149 0.31 29.77 11.41
C ALA A 149 1.18 31.02 11.44
N ARG A 150 2.38 30.96 10.84
CA ARG A 150 3.16 32.17 10.59
C ARG A 150 2.27 33.09 9.75
N PRO A 151 1.93 34.31 10.21
CA PRO A 151 1.23 35.24 9.35
C PRO A 151 2.14 35.47 8.14
N VAL A 152 1.60 35.19 6.96
CA VAL A 152 2.20 35.64 5.70
C VAL A 152 2.09 37.16 5.75
N LEU A 153 3.20 37.84 6.05
CA LEU A 153 3.29 39.29 5.93
C LEU A 153 3.02 39.62 4.45
N ALA A 154 1.94 40.37 4.22
CA ALA A 154 1.59 40.92 2.92
C ALA A 154 2.59 41.98 2.47
#